data_AF-A0A961NC90-F1
#
_entry.id   AF-A0A961NC90-F1
#
_cell.length_a   1.000
_cell.length_b   1.000
_cell.length_c   1.000
_cell.angle_alpha   90.00
_cell.angle_beta   90.00
_cell.angle_gamma   90.00
#
_symmetry.space_group_name_H-M   'P 1'
#
loop_
_entity.id
_entity.type
_entity.pdbx_description
1 polymer ?
#
loop_
_entity_poly.entity_id
_entity_poly.type
_entity_poly.pdbx_seq_one_letter_code
_entity_poly.pdbx_strand_id
1 'polypeptide(L)' 'GSYSHAMPGCADCRAVLAAPVDGRLFFAGEATSANFFSTAHGARDSGERAAREALAAR' A
#
# COMPACT_ATOMS: atom_id res chain seq x y z
N GLY A 1 0.20 13.30 -11.63
CA GLY A 1 -0.88 13.15 -10.63
C GLY A 1 -0.39 13.67 -9.30
N SER A 2 -1.30 14.05 -8.40
CA SER A 2 -0.98 14.58 -7.07
C SER A 2 -1.12 13.52 -5.97
N TYR A 3 -2.33 12.99 -5.76
CA TYR A 3 -2.64 12.00 -4.74
C TYR A 3 -3.70 11.00 -5.24
N SER A 4 -3.73 9.79 -4.68
CA SER A 4 -4.67 8.76 -5.08
C SER A 4 -6.08 8.94 -4.49
N HIS A 5 -7.08 8.72 -5.33
CA HIS A 5 -8.48 8.65 -4.93
C HIS A 5 -9.10 7.40 -5.53
N ALA A 6 -9.90 6.66 -4.75
CA ALA A 6 -10.60 5.49 -5.25
C ALA A 6 -11.83 5.92 -6.04
N MET A 7 -12.12 5.26 -7.17
CA MET A 7 -13.41 5.44 -7.82
C MET A 7 -14.54 4.95 -6.88
N PRO A 8 -15.77 5.49 -6.99
CA PRO A 8 -16.90 5.00 -6.21
C PRO A 8 -17.05 3.47 -6.31
N GLY A 9 -17.13 2.80 -5.16
CA GLY A 9 -17.19 1.34 -5.07
C GLY A 9 -15.85 0.60 -5.14
N CYS A 10 -14.72 1.29 -5.32
CA CYS A 10 -13.39 0.67 -5.47
C CYS A 10 -12.46 0.91 -4.27
N ALA A 11 -12.99 1.26 -3.10
CA ALA A 11 -12.16 1.50 -1.91
C ALA A 11 -11.31 0.27 -1.54
N ASP A 12 -11.89 -0.93 -1.67
CA ASP A 12 -11.25 -2.20 -1.30
C ASP A 12 -10.10 -2.59 -2.24
N CYS A 13 -10.02 -1.99 -3.44
CA CYS A 13 -8.92 -2.24 -4.38
C CYS A 13 -7.55 -1.84 -3.81
N ARG A 14 -7.51 -0.98 -2.78
CA ARG A 14 -6.25 -0.63 -2.10
C ARG A 14 -5.60 -1.84 -1.43
N ALA A 15 -6.42 -2.74 -0.85
CA ALA A 15 -5.93 -3.96 -0.23
C ALA A 15 -5.34 -4.91 -1.29
N VAL A 16 -5.99 -5.00 -2.45
CA VAL A 16 -5.49 -5.78 -3.59
C VAL A 16 -4.17 -5.20 -4.10
N LEU A 17 -4.08 -3.88 -4.23
CA LEU A 17 -2.85 -3.20 -4.66
C LEU A 17 -1.70 -3.36 -3.65
N ALA A 18 -2.01 -3.46 -2.35
CA ALA A 18 -1.02 -3.62 -1.29
C ALA A 18 -0.48 -5.05 -1.17
N ALA A 19 -1.13 -6.04 -1.79
CA ALA A 19 -0.78 -7.44 -1.63
C ALA A 19 0.58 -7.77 -2.27
N PRO A 20 1.45 -8.54 -1.59
CA PRO A 20 2.73 -8.96 -2.15
C PRO A 20 2.55 -10.01 -3.26
N VAL A 21 3.48 -10.03 -4.21
CA VAL A 21 3.51 -11.02 -5.31
C VAL A 21 4.69 -11.95 -5.11
N ASP A 22 4.40 -13.25 -5.08
CA ASP A 22 5.35 -14.37 -4.94
C ASP A 22 6.35 -14.24 -3.78
N GLY A 23 6.01 -13.49 -2.74
CA GLY A 23 6.91 -13.20 -1.61
C GLY A 23 8.20 -12.48 -2.04
N ARG A 24 8.20 -11.84 -3.21
CA ARG A 24 9.39 -11.21 -3.83
C ARG A 24 9.15 -9.74 -4.15
N LEU A 25 7.94 -9.39 -4.54
CA LEU A 25 7.54 -8.02 -4.82
C LEU A 25 6.57 -7.54 -3.74
N PHE A 26 6.90 -6.39 -3.15
CA PHE A 26 6.11 -5.78 -2.08
C PHE A 26 5.76 -4.35 -2.48
N PHE A 27 4.53 -3.94 -2.19
CA PHE A 27 3.99 -2.65 -2.62
C PHE A 27 3.74 -1.72 -1.43
N ALA A 28 4.18 -0.48 -1.59
CA ALA A 28 4.05 0.60 -0.63
C ALA A 28 3.67 1.90 -1.34
N GLY A 29 3.30 2.90 -0.55
CA GLY A 29 2.85 4.21 -0.99
C GLY A 29 1.44 4.50 -0.49
N GLU A 30 1.06 5.78 -0.49
CA GLU A 30 -0.23 6.23 0.05
C GLU A 30 -1.43 5.51 -0.58
N ALA A 31 -1.31 5.12 -1.86
CA ALA A 31 -2.36 4.41 -2.58
C ALA A 31 -2.65 3.01 -2.02
N THR A 32 -1.69 2.42 -1.32
CA THR A 32 -1.78 1.10 -0.67
C THR A 32 -2.26 1.18 0.78
N SER A 33 -2.45 2.39 1.32
CA SER A 33 -2.93 2.58 2.69
C SER A 33 -4.45 2.42 2.75
N ALA A 34 -4.92 1.53 3.62
CA ALA A 34 -6.35 1.30 3.81
C ALA A 34 -7.08 2.54 4.36
N ASN A 35 -6.46 3.21 5.33
CA ASN A 35 -7.11 4.28 6.10
C ASN A 35 -6.52 5.67 5.84
N PHE A 36 -5.28 5.77 5.34
CA PHE A 36 -4.53 7.03 5.25
C PHE A 36 -4.06 7.31 3.82
N PHE A 37 -4.94 7.08 2.84
CA PHE A 37 -4.69 7.43 1.45
C PHE A 37 -4.58 8.95 1.25
N SER A 38 -3.90 9.36 0.17
CA SER A 38 -3.56 10.76 -0.14
C SER A 38 -2.71 11.47 0.91
N THR A 39 -2.10 10.76 1.88
CA THR A 39 -1.29 11.39 2.94
C THR A 39 0.17 10.91 2.93
N ALA A 40 1.08 11.79 3.36
CA ALA A 40 2.50 11.44 3.51
C ALA A 40 2.72 10.40 4.61
N HIS A 41 1.96 10.47 5.71
CA HIS A 41 2.04 9.50 6.80
C HIS A 41 1.60 8.11 6.34
N GLY A 42 0.51 8.00 5.57
CA GLY A 42 0.07 6.73 5.00
C GLY A 42 1.10 6.12 4.04
N ALA A 43 1.81 6.95 3.27
CA ALA A 43 2.93 6.47 2.45
C ALA A 43 4.06 5.89 3.32
N ARG A 44 4.49 6.61 4.37
CA ARG A 44 5.53 6.13 5.28
C ARG A 44 5.15 4.81 5.94
N ASP A 45 3.97 4.73 6.53
CA ASP A 45 3.53 3.55 7.29
C ASP A 45 3.38 2.32 6.40
N SER A 46 2.88 2.51 5.18
CA SER A 46 2.83 1.45 4.18
C SER A 46 4.23 0.97 3.76
N GLY A 47 5.22 1.86 3.74
CA GLY A 47 6.62 1.52 3.48
C GLY A 47 7.22 0.67 4.59
N GLU A 48 6.99 1.04 5.85
CA GLU A 48 7.43 0.23 6.99
C GLU A 48 6.78 -1.16 6.99
N ARG A 49 5.50 -1.25 6.62
CA ARG A 49 4.80 -2.53 6.42
C ARG A 49 5.49 -3.38 5.35
N ALA A 50 5.65 -2.84 4.14
CA ALA A 50 6.28 -3.57 3.03
C ALA A 50 7.72 -4.00 3.36
N ALA A 51 8.48 -3.18 4.09
CA ALA A 51 9.81 -3.55 4.56
C ALA A 51 9.78 -4.74 5.53
N ARG A 52 8.83 -4.78 6.48
CA ARG A 52 8.66 -5.93 7.38
C ARG A 52 8.27 -7.19 6.61
N GLU A 53 7.37 -7.08 5.64
CA GLU A 53 6.97 -8.20 4.77
C GLU A 53 8.17 -8.77 4.00
N ALA A 54 9.00 -7.89 3.42
CA ALA A 54 10.22 -8.29 2.71
C ALA A 54 11.26 -8.95 3.61
N LEU A 55 11.42 -8.47 4.85
CA LEU A 55 12.32 -9.09 5.82
C LEU A 55 11.83 -10.46 6.28
N ALA A 56 10.51 -10.65 6.42
CA ALA A 56 9.90 -11.90 6.84
C ALA A 56 9.88 -12.98 5.74
N ALA A 57 9.92 -12.57 4.47
CA ALA A 57 9.97 -13.48 3.31
C ALA A 57 11.38 -14.03 3.00
N ARG A 58 12.37 -13.71 3.84
CA ARG A 58 13.78 -14.08 3.65
C ARG A 58 14.10 -15.48 4.14
#